data_AF-A0A7C5CC84-F1
#
_entry.id   AF-A0A7C5CC84-F1
#
_cell.length_a   1.000
_cell.length_b   1.000
_cell.length_c   1.000
_cell.angle_alpha   90.00
_cell.angle_beta   90.00
_cell.angle_gamma   90.00
#
_symmetry.space_group_name_H-M   'P 1'
#
loop_
_entity.id
_entity.type
_entity.pdbx_description
1 polymer ?
#
loop_
_entity_poly.entity_id
_entity_poly.type
_entity_poly.pdbx_seq_one_letter_code
_entity_poly.pdbx_strand_id
1 'polypeptide(L)' 'MRDHLAVDSLRFISLDGLYRAVGEASGRNNDAPQYCDACFSGQYPVAPSDMIEKGFEVAAAE' A
#
# COMPACT_ATOMS: atom_id res chain seq x y z
N MET A 1 -0.38 -4.75 17.44
CA MET A 1 -0.51 -6.05 16.71
C MET A 1 0.27 -7.17 17.38
N ARG A 2 1.60 -7.09 17.54
CA ARG A 2 2.41 -8.12 18.24
C ARG A 2 1.80 -8.58 19.57
N ASP A 3 1.49 -7.63 20.46
CA ASP A 3 0.97 -7.94 21.79
C ASP A 3 -0.44 -8.53 21.73
N HIS A 4 -1.28 -8.05 20.80
CA HIS A 4 -2.62 -8.63 20.55
C HIS A 4 -2.56 -10.07 20.05
N LEU A 5 -1.48 -10.45 19.36
CA LEU A 5 -1.25 -11.81 18.86
C LEU A 5 -0.44 -12.67 19.85
N ALA A 6 0.03 -12.12 20.97
CA ALA A 6 0.83 -12.79 21.99
C ALA A 6 2.08 -13.53 21.43
N VAL A 7 2.82 -12.89 20.51
CA VAL A 7 4.06 -13.43 19.92
C VAL A 7 5.30 -12.64 20.36
N ASP A 8 6.45 -13.31 20.45
CA ASP A 8 7.72 -12.66 20.87
C ASP A 8 8.20 -11.59 19.87
N SER A 9 7.96 -11.80 18.58
CA SER A 9 8.33 -10.85 17.54
C SER A 9 7.34 -10.85 16.38
N LEU A 10 7.16 -9.67 15.79
CA LEU A 10 6.36 -9.45 14.58
C LEU A 10 7.06 -8.39 13.73
N ARG A 11 7.17 -8.65 12.43
CA ARG A 11 7.66 -7.69 11.44
C ARG A 11 6.81 -7.76 10.20
N PHE A 12 6.57 -6.61 9.58
CA PHE A 12 5.93 -6.52 8.27
C PHE A 12 7.01 -6.36 7.20
N ILE A 13 6.75 -6.90 6.01
CA ILE A 13 7.57 -6.60 4.84
C ILE A 13 7.33 -5.14 4.42
N SER A 14 8.36 -4.47 3.91
CA SER A 14 8.18 -3.14 3.30
C SER A 14 7.49 -3.27 1.94
N LEU A 15 6.90 -2.18 1.44
CA LEU A 15 6.37 -2.15 0.06
C LEU A 15 7.45 -2.50 -0.97
N ASP A 16 8.66 -1.96 -0.86
CA ASP A 16 9.77 -2.34 -1.74
C ASP A 16 10.15 -3.82 -1.62
N GLY A 17 10.05 -4.40 -0.42
CA GLY A 17 10.25 -5.83 -0.21
C GLY A 17 9.18 -6.66 -0.93
N LEU A 18 7.92 -6.24 -0.84
CA LEU A 18 6.81 -6.87 -1.54
C LEU A 18 7.00 -6.81 -3.06
N TYR A 19 7.33 -5.64 -3.61
CA TYR A 19 7.55 -5.43 -5.05
C TYR A 19 8.70 -6.29 -5.57
N ARG A 20 9.85 -6.31 -4.87
CA ARG A 20 10.97 -7.19 -5.23
C ARG A 20 10.59 -8.68 -5.21
N ALA A 21 9.73 -9.09 -4.27
CA ALA A 21 9.30 -10.48 -4.17
C ALA A 21 8.38 -10.92 -5.33
N VAL A 22 7.67 -9.99 -5.97
CA VAL A 22 6.74 -10.29 -7.08
C VAL A 22 7.32 -10.03 -8.47
N GLY A 23 8.59 -9.62 -8.58
CA GLY A 23 9.31 -9.49 -9.85
C GLY A 23 9.80 -8.09 -10.20
N GLU A 24 9.42 -7.08 -9.42
CA GLU A 24 9.87 -5.69 -9.61
C GLU A 24 11.20 -5.47 -8.87
N ALA A 25 12.30 -5.86 -9.52
CA ALA A 25 13.64 -5.89 -8.90
C ALA A 25 14.09 -4.55 -8.30
N SER A 26 13.63 -3.44 -8.89
CA SER A 26 13.93 -2.08 -8.45
C SER A 26 13.03 -1.58 -7.30
N GLY A 27 12.10 -2.40 -6.82
CA GLY A 27 11.11 -2.01 -5.82
C GLY A 27 9.93 -1.25 -6.41
N ARG A 28 9.25 -0.49 -5.57
CA ARG A 28 8.06 0.27 -5.95
C ARG A 28 8.48 1.60 -6.57
N ASN A 29 7.91 1.94 -7.73
CA ASN A 29 7.94 3.31 -8.22
C ASN A 29 6.83 4.11 -7.50
N ASN A 30 7.21 5.15 -6.75
CA ASN A 30 6.24 5.94 -5.99
C ASN A 30 5.41 6.89 -6.83
N ASP A 31 5.93 7.32 -7.98
CA ASP A 31 5.24 8.22 -8.90
C ASP A 31 4.25 7.45 -9.78
N ALA A 32 4.59 6.22 -10.14
CA ALA A 32 3.74 5.32 -10.92
C ALA A 32 3.85 3.87 -10.43
N PRO A 33 3.10 3.49 -9.36
CA PRO A 33 3.16 2.15 -8.79
C PRO A 33 2.77 1.07 -9.80
N GLN A 34 3.61 0.03 -9.92
CA GLN A 34 3.41 -1.04 -10.91
C GLN A 34 2.20 -1.94 -10.61
N TYR A 35 1.74 -2.00 -9.35
CA TYR A 35 0.59 -2.81 -8.92
C TYR A 35 -0.36 -2.02 -8.04
N CYS A 36 -1.61 -2.50 -7.93
CA CYS A 36 -2.52 -1.99 -6.92
C CYS A 36 -2.06 -2.44 -5.52
N ASP A 37 -1.57 -1.49 -4.73
CA ASP A 37 -1.14 -1.70 -3.34
C ASP A 37 -1.86 -0.79 -2.34
N ALA A 38 -2.99 -0.22 -2.74
CA ALA A 38 -3.71 0.80 -1.98
C ALA A 38 -4.19 0.32 -0.60
N CYS A 39 -4.41 -0.99 -0.40
CA CYS A 39 -4.70 -1.58 0.91
C CYS A 39 -3.54 -1.42 1.92
N PHE A 40 -2.32 -1.16 1.43
CA PHE A 40 -1.11 -0.96 2.22
C PHE A 40 -0.64 0.50 2.18
N SER A 41 -0.67 1.14 0.99
CA SER A 41 -0.15 2.50 0.76
C SER A 41 -1.19 3.59 0.99
N GLY A 42 -2.48 3.27 0.92
CA GLY A 42 -3.58 4.24 0.87
C GLY A 42 -3.70 4.99 -0.47
N GLN A 43 -2.79 4.77 -1.42
CA GLN A 43 -2.77 5.47 -2.71
C GLN A 43 -3.70 4.77 -3.72
N TYR A 44 -5.00 5.01 -3.57
CA TYR A 44 -5.99 4.53 -4.54
C TYR A 44 -5.94 5.39 -5.82
N PRO A 45 -5.90 4.79 -7.01
CA PRO A 45 -5.97 5.53 -8.29
C PRO A 45 -7.38 6.04 -8.61
N VAL A 46 -8.37 5.66 -7.80
CA VAL A 46 -9.78 6.04 -7.90
C VAL A 46 -10.35 6.22 -6.50
N ALA A 47 -11.35 7.09 -6.33
CA ALA A 47 -11.99 7.27 -5.03
C ALA A 47 -12.77 6.01 -4.62
N PRO A 48 -12.52 5.41 -3.45
CA PRO A 48 -13.34 4.32 -2.93
C PRO A 48 -14.78 4.79 -2.73
N SER A 49 -15.76 4.01 -3.19
CA SER A 49 -17.17 4.43 -3.23
C SER A 49 -17.75 4.78 -1.86
N ASP A 50 -17.32 4.08 -0.81
CA ASP A 50 -17.70 4.29 0.59
C ASP A 50 -16.98 5.47 1.26
N MET A 51 -16.08 6.12 0.52
CA MET A 51 -15.27 7.26 0.97
C MET A 51 -15.57 8.54 0.18
N ILE A 52 -16.36 8.47 -0.90
CA ILE A 52 -16.75 9.64 -1.72
C ILE A 52 -17.45 10.70 -0.85
N GLU A 53 -18.49 10.32 -0.11
CA GLU A 53 -19.23 11.26 0.75
C GLU A 53 -18.40 11.75 1.95
N LYS A 54 -17.31 11.05 2.27
CA LYS A 54 -16.38 11.40 3.35
C LYS A 54 -15.26 12.34 2.88
N GLY A 55 -15.30 12.77 1.62
CA GLY A 55 -14.34 13.74 1.07
C GLY A 55 -12.98 13.14 0.74
N PHE A 56 -12.92 11.88 0.31
CA PHE A 56 -11.64 11.28 -0.12
C PHE A 56 -11.10 11.96 -1.37
N GLU A 57 -9.84 12.39 -1.31
CA GLU A 57 -9.12 12.97 -2.42
C GLU A 57 -8.21 11.93 -3.06
N VAL A 58 -8.35 11.74 -4.37
CA VAL A 58 -7.47 10.87 -5.14
C VAL A 58 -6.12 11.56 -5.29
N ALA A 59 -5.04 10.85 -4.94
CA ALA A 59 -3.70 11.28 -5.31
C ALA A 59 -3.62 11.25 -6.83
N ALA A 60 -3.74 12.42 -7.47
CA ALA A 60 -3.68 12.53 -8.92
C ALA A 60 -2.34 11.98 -9.41
N ALA A 61 -2.36 11.11 -10.42
CA ALA A 61 -1.16 10.80 -11.18
C ALA A 61 -0.87 12.02 -12.06
N GLU A 62 0.16 12.81 -11.68
CA GLU A 62 0.73 13.86 -12.54
C GLU A 62 1.73 13.26 -13.54
#